data_AF-A0A9E3F7P7-F1
#
_entry.id   AF-A0A9E3F7P7-F1
#
_cell.length_a   1.000
_cell.length_b   1.000
_cell.length_c   1.000
_cell.angle_alpha   90.00
_cell.angle_beta   90.00
_cell.angle_gamma   90.00
#
_symmetry.space_group_name_H-M   'P 1'
#
loop_
_entity.id
_entity.type
_entity.pdbx_description
1 polymer ?
#
loop_
_entity_poly.entity_id
_entity_poly.type
_entity_poly.pdbx_seq_one_letter_code
_entity_poly.pdbx_strand_id
1 'polypeptide(L)'
;MSLTLLKTAGSEGLRLRTEQVAVPALTSQVRPALVLPELQARALLDAAAHEDVSNGGCFCAGPAGIQLWSGPFNGPNGGKGTAIHLGSVDWTYDTPAKHWALIYRAMVTQEGIEHGETTLSILTRVLGLTGLSIEGDRVQLPTPPVRDPFRRNAV
;
A
#
# COMPACT_ATOMS: atom_id res chain seq x y z
N MET A 1 62.48 -6.52 -17.83
CA MET A 1 61.14 -5.98 -18.12
C MET A 1 60.12 -7.03 -17.73
N SER A 2 59.40 -6.83 -16.62
CA SER A 2 58.40 -7.77 -16.10
C SER A 2 57.06 -7.04 -16.06
N LEU A 3 56.05 -7.55 -16.78
CA LEU A 3 54.70 -6.99 -16.79
C LEU A 3 53.85 -7.71 -15.74
N THR A 4 53.53 -6.98 -14.67
CA THR A 4 52.58 -7.39 -13.63
C THR A 4 51.15 -7.31 -14.19
N LEU A 5 50.45 -8.44 -14.18
CA LEU A 5 49.06 -8.56 -14.60
C LEU A 5 48.14 -8.01 -13.48
N LEU A 6 47.53 -6.84 -13.70
CA LEU A 6 46.46 -6.31 -12.86
C LEU A 6 45.18 -7.12 -13.13
N LYS A 7 44.75 -7.89 -12.13
CA LYS A 7 43.48 -8.62 -12.10
C LYS A 7 42.34 -7.61 -11.92
N THR A 8 41.67 -7.28 -13.01
CA THR A 8 40.45 -6.45 -13.01
C THR A 8 39.33 -7.23 -12.30
N ALA A 9 38.69 -6.57 -11.33
CA ALA A 9 37.59 -7.11 -10.54
C ALA A 9 36.43 -7.56 -11.44
N GLY A 10 36.04 -8.83 -11.30
CA GLY A 10 34.85 -9.37 -11.92
C GLY A 10 33.62 -8.67 -11.37
N SER A 11 32.73 -8.30 -12.28
CA SER A 11 31.36 -7.88 -12.00
C SER A 11 30.67 -8.90 -11.09
N GLU A 12 30.47 -8.53 -9.83
CA GLU A 12 29.60 -9.26 -8.91
C GLU A 12 28.19 -9.25 -9.46
N GLY A 13 27.83 -10.35 -10.12
CA GLY A 13 26.49 -10.60 -10.60
C GLY A 13 25.50 -10.51 -9.44
N LEU A 14 24.40 -9.79 -9.69
CA LEU A 14 23.19 -9.76 -8.87
C LEU A 14 22.71 -11.21 -8.63
N ARG A 15 23.15 -11.84 -7.54
CA ARG A 15 22.65 -13.16 -7.13
C ARG A 15 21.28 -13.00 -6.52
N LEU A 16 20.25 -13.19 -7.34
CA LEU A 16 18.89 -13.45 -6.87
C LEU A 16 18.93 -14.72 -6.00
N ARG A 17 18.64 -14.58 -4.70
CA ARG A 17 18.44 -15.73 -3.81
C ARG A 17 17.16 -16.42 -4.25
N THR A 18 17.29 -17.57 -4.91
CA THR A 18 16.19 -18.35 -5.51
C THR A 18 15.13 -18.80 -4.49
N GLU A 19 15.41 -18.71 -3.18
CA GLU A 19 14.45 -19.05 -2.11
C GLU A 19 13.60 -17.85 -1.66
N GLN A 20 13.79 -16.67 -2.26
CA GLN A 20 12.94 -15.49 -2.08
C GLN A 20 12.31 -15.10 -3.43
N VAL A 21 11.64 -16.04 -4.08
CA VAL A 21 10.71 -15.67 -5.16
C VAL A 21 9.48 -15.09 -4.48
N ALA A 22 9.42 -13.77 -4.38
CA ALA A 22 8.17 -13.08 -4.06
C ALA A 22 7.19 -13.45 -5.18
N VAL A 23 6.22 -14.32 -4.88
CA VAL A 23 5.14 -14.64 -5.80
C VAL A 23 4.46 -13.32 -6.15
N PRO A 24 4.33 -12.96 -7.44
CA PRO A 24 3.79 -11.67 -7.82
C PRO A 24 2.36 -11.55 -7.29
N ALA A 25 2.17 -10.68 -6.32
CA ALA A 25 0.86 -10.29 -5.82
C ALA A 25 0.04 -9.71 -6.97
N LEU A 26 -1.23 -10.11 -7.08
CA LEU A 26 -2.13 -9.47 -8.04
C LEU A 26 -2.37 -8.03 -7.55
N THR A 27 -1.96 -7.07 -8.38
CA THR A 27 -2.07 -5.65 -8.08
C THR A 27 -3.31 -5.07 -8.76
N SER A 28 -4.15 -4.38 -7.99
CA SER A 28 -5.21 -3.54 -8.55
C SER A 28 -4.83 -2.08 -8.33
N GLN A 29 -4.83 -1.31 -9.42
CA GLN A 29 -4.62 0.14 -9.36
C GLN A 29 -5.97 0.81 -9.14
N VAL A 30 -6.10 1.55 -8.03
CA VAL A 30 -7.27 2.38 -7.78
C VAL A 30 -7.25 3.54 -8.79
N ARG A 31 -8.28 3.67 -9.63
CA ARG A 31 -8.46 4.80 -10.56
C ARG A 31 -9.54 5.77 -10.02
N PRO A 32 -9.37 7.10 -10.13
CA PRO A 32 -8.18 7.83 -9.68
C PRO A 32 -8.02 7.66 -8.17
N ALA A 33 -6.78 7.48 -7.73
CA ALA A 33 -6.37 7.16 -6.36
C ALA A 33 -7.16 7.87 -5.24
N LEU A 34 -7.54 7.12 -4.19
CA LEU A 34 -8.35 7.63 -3.08
C LEU A 34 -7.49 8.56 -2.22
N VAL A 35 -7.92 9.83 -2.10
CA VAL A 35 -7.25 10.83 -1.26
C VAL A 35 -7.96 10.86 0.09
N LEU A 36 -7.23 10.57 1.17
CA LEU A 36 -7.70 10.73 2.54
C LEU A 36 -7.16 12.05 3.12
N PRO A 37 -8.01 12.97 3.60
CA PRO A 37 -7.58 14.11 4.42
C PRO A 37 -6.82 13.66 5.67
N GLU A 38 -5.96 14.54 6.21
CA GLU A 38 -5.10 14.25 7.36
C GLU A 38 -5.81 13.57 8.53
N LEU A 39 -6.97 14.11 8.94
CA LEU A 39 -7.72 13.58 10.07
C LEU A 39 -8.22 12.15 9.81
N GLN A 40 -8.65 11.86 8.58
CA GLN A 40 -9.09 10.52 8.20
C GLN A 40 -7.90 9.56 8.12
N ALA A 41 -6.77 9.99 7.54
CA ALA A 41 -5.55 9.19 7.48
C ALA A 41 -5.01 8.86 8.88
N ARG A 42 -5.02 9.84 9.80
CA ARG A 42 -4.60 9.64 11.20
C ARG A 42 -5.56 8.70 11.93
N ALA A 43 -6.87 8.92 11.82
CA ALA A 43 -7.86 8.04 12.42
C ALA A 43 -7.73 6.60 11.91
N LEU A 44 -7.43 6.41 10.62
CA LEU A 44 -7.21 5.10 10.04
C LEU A 44 -5.98 4.39 10.61
N LEU A 45 -4.86 5.12 10.77
CA LEU A 45 -3.66 4.59 11.42
C LEU A 45 -3.89 4.25 12.90
N ASP A 46 -4.59 5.12 13.62
CA ASP A 46 -4.91 4.90 15.04
C ASP A 46 -5.83 3.68 15.20
N ALA A 47 -6.84 3.52 14.34
CA ALA A 47 -7.71 2.35 14.33
C ALA A 47 -6.95 1.06 13.97
N ALA A 48 -6.04 1.11 12.99
CA ALA A 48 -5.20 -0.02 12.63
C ALA A 48 -4.27 -0.44 13.78
N ALA A 49 -3.80 0.52 14.59
CA ALA A 49 -2.98 0.22 15.77
C ALA A 49 -3.74 -0.51 16.89
N HIS A 50 -5.06 -0.28 17.01
CA HIS A 50 -5.91 -1.02 17.95
C HIS A 50 -6.11 -2.48 17.51
N GLU A 51 -6.23 -2.70 16.20
CA GLU A 51 -6.39 -4.03 15.58
C GLU A 51 -5.05 -4.61 15.08
N ASP A 52 -3.94 -4.16 15.67
CA ASP A 52 -2.60 -4.54 15.25
C ASP A 52 -2.31 -6.03 15.56
N VAL A 53 -1.51 -6.67 14.71
CA VAL A 53 -1.05 -8.06 14.86
C VAL A 53 -0.35 -8.33 16.20
N SER A 54 0.28 -7.32 16.80
CA SER A 54 0.88 -7.40 18.14
C SER A 54 -0.13 -7.28 19.28
N ASN A 55 -1.32 -6.72 19.01
CA ASN A 55 -2.40 -6.51 19.96
C ASN A 55 -3.53 -7.55 19.83
N GLY A 56 -3.27 -8.67 19.14
CA GLY A 56 -4.26 -9.73 18.94
C GLY A 56 -5.12 -9.57 17.68
N GLY A 57 -4.93 -8.50 16.92
CA GLY A 57 -5.64 -8.25 15.67
C GLY A 57 -4.94 -8.85 14.45
N CYS A 58 -5.17 -8.24 13.28
CA CYS A 58 -4.71 -8.76 11.99
C CYS A 58 -4.10 -7.71 11.06
N PHE A 59 -3.96 -6.47 11.52
CA PHE A 59 -3.38 -5.39 10.73
C PHE A 59 -1.94 -5.10 11.16
N CYS A 60 -1.12 -4.63 10.23
CA CYS A 60 0.21 -4.10 10.54
C CYS A 60 0.35 -2.78 9.79
N ALA A 61 0.29 -1.68 10.53
CA ALA A 61 0.34 -0.33 9.97
C ALA A 61 1.78 0.20 9.93
N GLY A 62 2.12 0.91 8.86
CA GLY A 62 3.40 1.58 8.73
C GLY A 62 3.30 2.85 7.88
N PRO A 63 4.42 3.59 7.73
CA PRO A 63 4.43 4.84 6.96
C PRO A 63 3.97 4.68 5.51
N ALA A 64 4.17 3.50 4.92
CA ALA A 64 3.83 3.21 3.52
C ALA A 64 2.39 2.75 3.29
N GLY A 65 1.64 2.41 4.35
CA GLY A 65 0.36 1.73 4.20
C GLY A 65 0.00 0.82 5.35
N ILE A 66 -1.00 -0.01 5.12
CA ILE A 66 -1.49 -1.02 6.07
C ILE A 66 -1.47 -2.39 5.39
N GLN A 67 -0.84 -3.35 6.05
CA GLN A 67 -0.86 -4.76 5.68
C GLN A 67 -1.97 -5.50 6.41
N LEU A 68 -2.50 -6.53 5.76
CA LEU A 68 -3.46 -7.46 6.31
C LEU A 68 -2.87 -8.86 6.42
N TRP A 69 -3.09 -9.47 7.58
CA TRP A 69 -2.58 -10.79 7.93
C TRP A 69 -3.72 -11.75 8.28
N SER A 70 -3.45 -13.05 8.25
CA SER A 70 -4.43 -14.08 8.60
C SER A 70 -4.79 -14.13 10.08
N GLY A 71 -4.04 -13.43 10.95
CA GLY A 71 -4.26 -13.36 12.38
C GLY A 71 -3.10 -12.69 13.11
N PRO A 72 -3.10 -12.74 14.46
CA PRO A 72 -2.08 -12.10 15.27
C PRO A 72 -0.74 -12.79 15.15
N PHE A 73 0.31 -12.03 15.45
CA PHE A 73 1.68 -12.54 15.49
C PHE A 73 1.88 -13.37 16.75
N ASN A 74 2.17 -14.66 16.55
CA ASN A 74 2.33 -15.65 17.62
C ASN A 74 3.69 -16.35 17.59
N GLY A 75 4.65 -15.80 16.85
CA GLY A 75 6.01 -16.31 16.78
C GLY A 75 6.89 -15.82 17.94
N PRO A 76 8.09 -16.41 18.11
CA PRO A 76 9.06 -15.95 19.10
C PRO A 76 9.34 -14.44 18.99
N ASN A 77 9.42 -13.75 20.13
CA ASN A 77 9.66 -12.30 20.21
C ASN A 77 8.62 -11.44 19.46
N GLY A 78 7.37 -11.90 19.35
CA GLY A 78 6.32 -11.19 18.62
C GLY A 78 6.47 -11.25 17.10
N GLY A 79 7.26 -12.19 16.59
CA GLY A 79 7.38 -12.42 15.14
C GLY A 79 6.10 -13.02 14.55
N LYS A 80 6.02 -13.04 13.22
CA LYS A 80 4.82 -13.51 12.48
C LYS A 80 4.28 -14.88 12.90
N GLY A 81 5.16 -15.82 13.27
CA GLY A 81 4.78 -17.19 13.61
C GLY A 81 3.98 -17.85 12.47
N THR A 82 2.73 -18.23 12.75
CA THR A 82 1.81 -18.85 11.79
C THR A 82 1.00 -17.84 10.98
N ALA A 83 1.14 -16.53 11.23
CA ALA A 83 0.44 -15.50 10.48
C ALA A 83 0.96 -15.41 9.05
N ILE A 84 0.03 -15.34 8.11
CA ILE A 84 0.27 -15.28 6.66
C ILE A 84 -0.11 -13.89 6.17
N HIS A 85 0.75 -13.28 5.36
CA HIS A 85 0.47 -11.98 4.76
C HIS A 85 -0.52 -12.16 3.60
N LEU A 86 -1.69 -11.54 3.71
CA LEU A 86 -2.79 -11.68 2.75
C LEU A 86 -2.81 -10.58 1.70
N GLY A 87 -2.31 -9.38 2.03
CA GLY A 87 -2.32 -8.24 1.12
C GLY A 87 -2.01 -6.93 1.83
N SER A 88 -2.01 -5.85 1.06
CA SER A 88 -1.76 -4.51 1.59
C SER A 88 -2.51 -3.42 0.83
N VAL A 89 -2.67 -2.28 1.50
CA VAL A 89 -3.06 -1.01 0.91
C VAL A 89 -1.88 -0.07 1.05
N ASP A 90 -1.44 0.51 -0.06
CA ASP A 90 -0.27 1.38 -0.08
C ASP A 90 -0.67 2.81 -0.45
N TRP A 91 -0.04 3.76 0.22
CA TRP A 91 -0.18 5.18 -0.07
C TRP A 91 1.17 5.88 -0.22
N THR A 92 1.16 7.09 -0.78
CA THR A 92 2.37 7.89 -0.94
C THR A 92 3.04 8.17 0.41
N TYR A 93 4.36 7.98 0.48
CA TYR A 93 5.20 8.39 1.62
C TYR A 93 5.10 9.90 1.91
N ASP A 94 5.44 10.30 3.13
CA ASP A 94 5.28 11.66 3.73
C ASP A 94 3.90 12.02 4.28
N THR A 95 3.09 11.02 4.61
CA THR A 95 1.98 11.16 5.56
C THR A 95 2.49 10.98 6.99
N PRO A 96 2.30 11.96 7.91
CA PRO A 96 1.30 13.04 7.88
C PRO A 96 1.81 14.42 7.42
N ALA A 97 3.08 14.59 7.05
CA ALA A 97 3.69 15.90 6.78
C ALA A 97 3.06 16.70 5.62
N LYS A 98 2.31 16.06 4.72
CA LYS A 98 1.57 16.72 3.63
C LYS A 98 0.05 16.81 3.83
N HIS A 99 -0.47 16.56 5.02
CA HIS A 99 -1.91 16.72 5.35
C HIS A 99 -2.89 15.82 4.56
N TRP A 100 -2.42 14.83 3.78
CA TRP A 100 -3.28 13.88 3.07
C TRP A 100 -2.54 12.57 2.74
N ALA A 101 -3.25 11.45 2.70
CA ALA A 101 -2.76 10.15 2.21
C ALA A 101 -3.38 9.83 0.85
N LEU A 102 -2.56 9.52 -0.16
CA LEU A 102 -3.06 9.06 -1.45
C LEU A 102 -2.89 7.55 -1.57
N ILE A 103 -3.98 6.80 -1.42
CA ILE A 103 -4.01 5.37 -1.68
C ILE A 103 -3.95 5.15 -3.18
N TYR A 104 -2.79 4.68 -3.66
CA TYR A 104 -2.55 4.47 -5.08
C TYR A 104 -2.62 3.00 -5.47
N ARG A 105 -2.55 2.08 -4.50
CA ARG A 105 -2.49 0.63 -4.77
C ARG A 105 -3.13 -0.18 -3.66
N ALA A 106 -3.85 -1.23 -4.07
CA ALA A 106 -4.21 -2.36 -3.23
C ALA A 106 -3.63 -3.64 -3.85
N MET A 107 -3.03 -4.49 -3.03
CA MET A 107 -2.41 -5.74 -3.44
C MET A 107 -3.01 -6.90 -2.65
N VAL A 108 -3.14 -8.05 -3.31
CA VAL A 108 -3.44 -9.32 -2.67
C VAL A 108 -2.32 -10.31 -3.01
N THR A 109 -1.80 -11.01 -2.00
CA THR A 109 -0.77 -12.04 -2.19
C THR A 109 -1.41 -13.30 -2.77
N GLN A 110 -0.58 -14.26 -3.21
CA GLN A 110 -1.08 -15.56 -3.66
C GLN A 110 -1.81 -16.29 -2.52
N GLU A 111 -1.25 -16.25 -1.32
CA GLU A 111 -1.86 -16.81 -0.13
C GLU A 111 -3.16 -16.08 0.22
N GLY A 112 -3.23 -14.76 0.04
CA GLY A 112 -4.47 -13.99 0.15
C GLY A 112 -5.56 -14.53 -0.75
N ILE A 113 -5.25 -14.78 -2.03
CA ILE A 113 -6.20 -15.35 -3.00
C ILE A 113 -6.68 -16.73 -2.54
N GLU A 114 -5.77 -17.59 -2.07
CA GLU A 114 -6.10 -18.92 -1.55
C GLU A 114 -6.98 -18.86 -0.28
N HIS A 115 -6.83 -17.78 0.50
CA HIS A 115 -7.68 -17.44 1.63
C HIS A 115 -9.00 -16.74 1.24
N GLY A 116 -9.30 -16.61 -0.06
CA GLY A 116 -10.52 -15.99 -0.56
C GLY A 116 -10.50 -14.46 -0.60
N GLU A 117 -9.33 -13.84 -0.42
CA GLU A 117 -9.16 -12.39 -0.53
C GLU A 117 -9.04 -11.93 -1.98
N THR A 118 -9.46 -10.69 -2.21
CA THR A 118 -9.31 -9.94 -3.45
C THR A 118 -8.72 -8.58 -3.12
N THR A 119 -8.15 -7.88 -4.11
CA THR A 119 -7.69 -6.49 -3.89
C THR A 119 -8.80 -5.57 -3.36
N LEU A 120 -10.06 -5.82 -3.77
CA LEU A 120 -11.23 -5.09 -3.29
C LEU A 120 -11.54 -5.37 -1.82
N SER A 121 -11.48 -6.64 -1.40
CA SER A 121 -11.73 -7.01 0.00
C SER A 121 -10.62 -6.48 0.92
N ILE A 122 -9.35 -6.55 0.50
CA ILE A 122 -8.23 -5.93 1.23
C ILE A 122 -8.49 -4.44 1.44
N LEU A 123 -8.81 -3.70 0.36
CA LEU A 123 -9.11 -2.27 0.45
C LEU A 123 -10.32 -1.98 1.34
N THR A 124 -11.39 -2.77 1.21
CA THR A 124 -12.63 -2.63 2.00
C THR A 124 -12.36 -2.83 3.49
N ARG A 125 -11.59 -3.87 3.85
CA ARG A 125 -11.27 -4.18 5.25
C ARG A 125 -10.44 -3.08 5.88
N VAL A 126 -9.47 -2.53 5.16
CA VAL A 126 -8.67 -1.39 5.65
C VAL A 126 -9.54 -0.15 5.84
N LEU A 127 -10.30 0.27 4.82
CA LEU A 127 -11.17 1.46 4.94
C LEU A 127 -12.26 1.29 6.02
N GLY A 128 -12.76 0.07 6.18
CA GLY A 128 -13.76 -0.31 7.17
C GLY A 128 -13.34 -0.08 8.63
N LEU A 129 -12.04 -0.02 8.93
CA LEU A 129 -11.54 0.32 10.29
C LEU A 129 -12.07 1.67 10.80
N THR A 130 -12.41 2.59 9.88
CA THR A 130 -12.95 3.92 10.21
C THR A 130 -14.28 4.22 9.54
N GLY A 131 -14.93 3.19 8.98
CA GLY A 131 -16.21 3.34 8.25
C GLY A 131 -16.10 4.04 6.90
N LEU A 132 -14.88 4.20 6.35
CA LEU A 132 -14.68 4.75 5.01
C LEU A 132 -15.13 3.74 3.94
N SER A 133 -15.63 4.25 2.81
CA SER A 133 -16.05 3.44 1.67
C SER A 133 -15.09 3.61 0.49
N ILE A 134 -15.03 2.61 -0.39
CA ILE A 134 -14.22 2.63 -1.61
C ILE A 134 -14.68 3.71 -2.59
N GLU A 135 -15.97 4.05 -2.58
CA GLU A 135 -16.50 5.13 -3.42
C GLU A 135 -15.94 6.49 -3.01
N GLY A 136 -15.51 6.62 -1.75
CA GLY A 136 -15.09 7.87 -1.13
C GLY A 136 -16.22 8.90 -1.13
N ASP A 137 -16.06 9.99 -0.37
CA ASP A 137 -16.74 11.22 -0.74
C ASP A 137 -16.15 11.65 -2.08
N ARG A 138 -16.84 11.31 -3.19
CA ARG A 138 -16.49 11.85 -4.50
C ARG A 138 -16.37 13.35 -4.35
N VAL A 139 -15.15 13.87 -4.45
CA VAL A 139 -14.91 15.30 -4.56
C VAL A 139 -15.75 15.77 -5.74
N GLN A 140 -16.86 16.45 -5.45
CA GLN A 140 -17.61 17.16 -6.47
C GLN A 140 -16.69 18.27 -6.95
N LEU A 141 -16.04 18.03 -8.08
CA LEU A 141 -15.35 19.08 -8.79
C LEU A 141 -16.41 20.14 -9.13
N PRO A 142 -16.22 21.41 -8.76
CA PRO A 142 -17.14 22.46 -9.16
C PRO A 142 -17.30 22.40 -10.67
N THR A 143 -18.55 22.47 -11.13
CA THR A 143 -18.86 22.49 -12.56
C THR A 143 -17.95 23.51 -13.23
N PRO A 144 -17.24 23.13 -14.32
CA PRO A 144 -16.40 24.07 -15.04
C PRO A 144 -17.20 25.35 -15.33
N PRO A 145 -16.64 26.54 -15.10
CA PRO A 145 -17.35 27.77 -15.40
C PRO A 145 -17.81 27.73 -16.86
N VAL A 146 -19.03 28.22 -17.10
CA VAL A 146 -19.59 28.30 -18.45
C VAL A 146 -18.58 28.98 -19.35
N ARG A 147 -18.22 28.32 -20.45
CA ARG A 147 -17.23 28.82 -21.41
C ARG A 147 -17.59 30.25 -21.79
N ASP A 148 -16.67 31.18 -21.56
CA ASP A 148 -16.86 32.59 -21.90
C ASP A 148 -17.20 32.72 -23.40
N PRO A 149 -18.39 33.22 -23.77
CA PRO A 149 -18.81 33.33 -25.16
C PRO A 149 -17.92 34.28 -25.97
N PHE A 150 -17.12 35.13 -25.32
CA PHE A 150 -16.20 36.07 -25.97
C PHE A 150 -14.76 35.54 -26.13
N ARG A 151 -14.42 34.38 -25.53
CA ARG A 151 -13.11 33.71 -25.75
C ARG A 151 -13.17 32.66 -26.86
N ARG A 152 -13.74 33.02 -28.01
CA ARG A 152 -13.68 32.20 -29.23
C ARG A 152 -12.57 32.73 -30.14
N ASN A 153 -11.42 32.04 -30.11
CA ASN A 153 -10.30 32.10 -31.05
C ASN A 153 -9.42 33.37 -30.99
N ALA A 154 -8.31 33.28 -30.26
CA ALA A 154 -7.07 33.90 -30.70
C ALA A 154 -6.22 32.78 -31.30
N VAL A 155 -6.01 32.86 -32.62
CA VAL A 155 -5.05 32.06 -33.39
C VAL A 155 -3.63 32.47 -32.98
#